data_AF-F5XL46-F1
#
_entry.id   AF-F5XL46-F1
#
_cell.length_a   1.000
_cell.length_b   1.000
_cell.length_c   1.000
_cell.angle_alpha   90.00
_cell.angle_beta   90.00
_cell.angle_gamma   90.00
#
_symmetry.space_group_name_H-M   'P 1'
#
loop_
_entity.id
_entity.type
_entity.pdbx_description
1 polymer ?
#
loop_
_entity_poly.entity_id
_entity_poly.type
_entity_poly.pdbx_seq_one_letter_code
_entity_poly.pdbx_strand_id
1 'polypeptide(L)'
;MNAEVVDGGTIDLDQEDVRLADGTRLTEGRADEFAEEVRRGVGRPSLSAPGRRSPQLRLAIPEQTRDQLKARAAAEHRSVSEIAREALERYLAS
;
A
#
# COMPACT_ATOMS: atom_id res chain seq x y z
N MET A 1 0.46 -21.08 17.23
CA MET A 1 1.79 -21.01 17.88
C MET A 1 2.05 -19.56 18.20
N ASN A 2 2.22 -19.24 19.48
CA ASN A 2 2.57 -17.88 19.92
C ASN A 2 4.08 -17.73 19.75
N ALA A 3 4.53 -16.91 18.80
CA ALA A 3 5.95 -16.58 18.69
C ALA A 3 6.27 -15.56 19.78
N GLU A 4 7.04 -15.99 20.78
CA GLU A 4 7.67 -15.08 21.74
C GLU A 4 8.72 -14.28 20.97
N VAL A 5 8.48 -12.99 20.77
CA VAL A 5 9.43 -12.07 20.12
C VAL A 5 10.41 -11.61 21.20
N VAL A 6 11.54 -12.29 21.29
CA VAL A 6 12.68 -11.86 22.12
C VAL A 6 13.43 -10.80 21.32
N ASP A 7 13.68 -9.63 21.93
CA ASP A 7 14.51 -8.57 21.31
C ASP A 7 15.97 -9.05 21.26
N GLY A 8 16.33 -9.68 20.14
CA GLY A 8 17.52 -10.53 19.97
C GLY A 8 18.75 -9.84 19.41
N GLY A 9 18.85 -8.52 19.49
CA GLY A 9 19.97 -7.76 18.92
C GLY A 9 20.11 -7.93 17.39
N THR A 10 21.26 -7.55 16.84
CA THR A 10 21.58 -7.75 15.43
C THR A 10 22.03 -9.19 15.20
N ILE A 11 21.28 -9.94 14.39
CA ILE A 11 21.55 -11.33 14.03
C ILE A 11 22.04 -11.35 12.57
N ASP A 12 23.08 -12.11 12.27
CA ASP A 12 23.57 -12.35 10.91
C ASP A 12 22.76 -13.48 10.26
N LEU A 13 21.93 -13.15 9.27
CA LEU A 13 20.99 -14.08 8.65
C LEU A 13 21.66 -15.11 7.72
N ASP A 14 22.89 -14.86 7.29
CA ASP A 14 23.63 -15.81 6.46
C ASP A 14 24.29 -16.91 7.30
N GLN A 15 24.62 -16.59 8.55
CA GLN A 15 25.20 -17.54 9.51
C GLN A 15 24.13 -18.33 10.28
N GLU A 16 23.00 -17.71 10.58
CA GLU A 16 21.94 -18.29 11.40
C GLU A 16 20.89 -19.04 10.53
N ASP A 17 20.23 -20.07 11.09
CA ASP A 17 19.15 -20.79 10.39
C ASP A 17 17.79 -20.20 10.79
N VAL A 18 17.50 -19.00 10.26
CA VAL A 18 16.20 -18.34 10.39
C VAL A 18 15.30 -18.76 9.24
N ARG A 19 14.05 -19.12 9.54
CA ARG A 19 13.08 -19.60 8.54
C ARG A 19 11.81 -18.78 8.52
N LEU A 20 11.30 -18.58 7.31
CA LEU A 20 9.99 -17.99 7.04
C LEU A 20 8.87 -18.97 7.43
N ALA A 21 7.63 -18.47 7.48
CA ALA A 21 6.46 -19.28 7.81
C ALA A 21 6.22 -20.46 6.84
N ASP A 22 6.73 -20.37 5.61
CA ASP A 22 6.68 -21.43 4.61
C ASP A 22 7.84 -22.44 4.73
N GLY A 23 8.73 -22.27 5.71
CA GLY A 23 9.89 -23.13 5.95
C GLY A 23 11.14 -22.77 5.13
N THR A 24 11.05 -21.78 4.23
CA THR A 24 12.18 -21.28 3.44
C THR A 24 13.18 -20.56 4.33
N ARG A 25 14.48 -20.75 4.06
CA ARG A 25 15.55 -20.04 4.78
C ARG A 25 15.54 -18.56 4.43
N LEU A 26 15.57 -17.71 5.45
CA LEU A 26 15.77 -16.27 5.33
C LEU A 26 17.27 -15.98 5.41
N THR A 27 17.82 -15.40 4.35
CA THR A 27 19.20 -14.93 4.25
C THR A 27 19.23 -13.42 4.13
N GLU A 28 20.40 -12.79 4.26
CA GLU A 28 20.53 -11.33 4.13
C GLU A 28 20.06 -10.85 2.75
N GLY A 29 20.52 -11.51 1.68
CA GLY A 29 20.11 -11.17 0.32
C GLY A 29 18.59 -11.28 0.09
N ARG A 30 17.92 -12.23 0.74
CA ARG A 30 16.46 -12.38 0.63
C ARG A 30 15.71 -11.33 1.46
N ALA A 31 16.26 -10.94 2.62
CA ALA A 31 15.74 -9.83 3.40
C ALA A 31 15.83 -8.51 2.62
N ASP A 32 16.94 -8.27 1.92
CA ASP A 32 17.11 -7.12 1.03
C ASP A 32 16.13 -7.12 -0.14
N GLU A 33 15.89 -8.28 -0.77
CA GLU A 33 14.89 -8.42 -1.84
C GLU A 33 13.48 -8.05 -1.37
N PHE A 34 13.06 -8.52 -0.19
CA PHE A 34 11.77 -8.13 0.40
C PHE A 34 11.72 -6.64 0.72
N ALA A 35 12.79 -6.08 1.25
CA ALA A 35 12.86 -4.66 1.55
C ALA A 35 12.78 -3.83 0.26
N GLU A 36 13.43 -4.26 -0.83
CA GLU A 36 13.31 -3.66 -2.16
C GLU A 36 11.91 -3.83 -2.78
N GLU A 37 11.26 -4.97 -2.59
CA GLU A 37 9.88 -5.19 -3.02
C GLU A 37 8.92 -4.24 -2.30
N VAL A 38 9.05 -4.12 -0.97
CA VAL A 38 8.30 -3.15 -0.17
C VAL A 38 8.59 -1.73 -0.64
N ARG A 39 9.87 -1.35 -0.82
CA ARG A 39 10.29 -0.03 -1.33
C ARG A 39 9.70 0.29 -2.69
N ARG A 40 9.68 -0.67 -3.62
CA ARG A 40 9.02 -0.52 -4.93
C ARG A 40 7.51 -0.31 -4.80
N GLY A 41 6.89 -0.82 -3.74
CA GLY A 41 5.50 -0.55 -3.36
C GLY A 41 5.27 0.74 -2.58
N VAL A 42 6.32 1.40 -2.05
CA VAL A 42 6.17 2.62 -1.22
C VAL A 42 6.08 3.86 -2.10
N GLY A 43 4.87 4.13 -2.56
CA GLY A 43 4.46 5.39 -3.17
C GLY A 43 3.25 5.19 -4.07
N ARG A 44 2.19 5.99 -3.91
CA ARG A 44 1.03 5.89 -4.80
C ARG A 44 1.49 6.29 -6.22
N PRO A 45 1.40 5.41 -7.24
CA PRO A 45 1.86 5.71 -8.58
C PRO A 45 1.24 7.00 -9.11
N SER A 46 2.01 7.74 -9.90
CA SER A 46 1.47 8.88 -10.64
C SER A 46 0.37 8.42 -11.58
N LEU A 47 -0.69 9.23 -11.67
CA LEU A 47 -1.79 9.03 -12.62
C LEU A 47 -1.49 9.68 -13.98
N SER A 48 -0.33 10.33 -14.14
CA SER A 48 0.07 10.98 -15.38
C SER A 48 1.25 10.28 -16.06
N ALA A 49 2.36 10.11 -15.34
CA ALA A 49 3.55 9.36 -15.79
C ALA A 49 4.48 9.14 -14.59
N PRO A 50 5.32 8.08 -14.59
CA PRO A 50 6.36 7.92 -13.57
C PRO A 50 7.15 9.21 -13.33
N GLY A 51 7.29 9.63 -12.08
CA GLY A 51 7.99 10.86 -11.71
C GLY A 51 7.26 12.19 -11.97
N ARG A 52 6.06 12.20 -12.57
CA ARG A 52 5.23 13.41 -12.72
C ARG A 52 4.15 13.51 -11.65
N ARG A 53 3.82 14.72 -11.19
CA ARG A 53 2.67 14.91 -10.30
C ARG A 53 1.36 14.83 -11.08
N SER A 54 0.41 14.04 -10.57
CA SER A 54 -0.95 14.00 -11.11
C SER A 54 -1.64 15.37 -10.96
N PRO A 55 -2.49 15.78 -11.92
CA PRO A 55 -3.35 16.94 -11.75
C PRO A 55 -4.30 16.72 -10.55
N GLN A 56 -4.62 17.81 -9.85
CA GLN A 56 -5.52 17.79 -8.69
C GLN A 56 -6.79 18.58 -8.99
N LEU A 57 -7.93 17.99 -8.65
CA LEU A 57 -9.23 18.65 -8.68
C LEU A 57 -9.67 18.92 -7.24
N ARG A 58 -9.93 20.19 -6.90
CA ARG A 58 -10.57 20.59 -5.64
C ARG A 58 -11.99 21.02 -5.95
N LEU A 59 -12.95 20.46 -5.24
CA LEU A 59 -14.37 20.66 -5.45
C LEU A 59 -15.07 20.84 -4.10
N ALA A 60 -16.00 21.78 -4.05
CA ALA A 60 -16.89 21.95 -2.91
C ALA A 60 -18.06 20.97 -3.06
N ILE A 61 -18.34 20.19 -2.02
CA ILE A 61 -19.46 19.23 -1.97
C ILE A 61 -20.23 19.41 -0.66
N PRO A 62 -21.53 19.07 -0.64
CA PRO A 62 -22.28 18.96 0.59
C PRO A 62 -21.59 18.00 1.58
N GLU A 63 -21.66 18.31 2.87
CA GLU A 63 -21.07 17.49 3.92
C GLU A 63 -21.59 16.05 3.89
N GLN A 64 -22.89 15.88 3.70
CA GLN A 64 -23.52 14.56 3.58
C GLN A 64 -22.91 13.72 2.44
N THR A 65 -22.61 14.33 1.30
CA THR A 65 -21.97 13.64 0.16
C THR A 65 -20.55 13.20 0.51
N ARG A 66 -19.79 14.06 1.20
CA ARG A 66 -18.42 13.72 1.66
C ARG A 66 -18.45 12.52 2.60
N ASP A 67 -19.41 12.49 3.52
CA ASP A 67 -19.48 11.46 4.55
C ASP A 67 -19.95 10.13 3.97
N GLN A 68 -20.92 10.14 3.04
CA GLN A 68 -21.32 8.95 2.28
C GLN A 68 -20.15 8.38 1.47
N LEU A 69 -19.36 9.24 0.82
CA LEU A 69 -18.20 8.82 0.04
C LEU A 69 -17.12 8.17 0.93
N LYS A 70 -16.88 8.72 2.14
CA LYS A 70 -15.97 8.12 3.13
C LYS A 70 -16.46 6.77 3.63
N ALA A 71 -17.74 6.65 3.96
CA ALA A 71 -18.34 5.39 4.42
C ALA A 71 -18.22 4.31 3.34
N ARG A 72 -18.49 4.67 2.09
CA ARG A 72 -18.35 3.74 0.95
C ARG A 72 -16.91 3.33 0.70
N ALA A 73 -15.96 4.28 0.76
CA ALA A 73 -14.53 4.00 0.66
C ALA A 73 -14.06 3.00 1.72
N ALA A 74 -14.50 3.17 2.98
CA ALA A 74 -14.19 2.23 4.06
C ALA A 74 -14.78 0.84 3.82
N ALA A 75 -16.05 0.77 3.39
CA ALA A 75 -16.73 -0.51 3.12
C ALA A 75 -16.12 -1.28 1.93
N GLU A 76 -15.61 -0.56 0.92
CA GLU A 76 -14.98 -1.18 -0.25
C GLU A 76 -13.47 -1.41 -0.09
N HIS A 77 -12.86 -1.02 1.04
CA HIS A 77 -11.40 -1.02 1.23
C HIS A 77 -10.63 -0.24 0.13
N ARG A 78 -11.20 0.87 -0.33
CA ARG A 78 -10.66 1.72 -1.39
C ARG A 78 -10.45 3.15 -0.89
N SER A 79 -9.62 3.94 -1.56
CA SER A 79 -9.49 5.35 -1.24
C SER A 79 -10.64 6.19 -1.81
N VAL A 80 -10.96 7.28 -1.12
CA VAL A 80 -11.92 8.30 -1.58
C VAL A 80 -11.58 8.80 -2.99
N SER A 81 -10.30 9.01 -3.29
CA SER A 81 -9.86 9.46 -4.62
C SER A 81 -10.08 8.42 -5.72
N GLU A 82 -10.01 7.13 -5.41
CA GLU A 82 -10.25 6.07 -6.41
C GLU A 82 -11.72 6.01 -6.79
N ILE A 83 -12.62 6.02 -5.80
CA ILE A 83 -14.06 6.02 -6.04
C ILE A 83 -14.48 7.29 -6.78
N ALA A 84 -14.01 8.46 -6.34
CA ALA A 84 -14.34 9.74 -6.97
C ALA A 84 -13.86 9.80 -8.44
N ARG A 85 -12.64 9.34 -8.71
CA ARG A 85 -12.08 9.29 -10.05
C ARG A 85 -12.85 8.34 -10.95
N GLU A 86 -13.13 7.13 -10.49
CA GLU A 86 -13.89 6.13 -11.24
C GLU A 86 -15.31 6.63 -11.56
N ALA A 87 -15.98 7.28 -10.61
CA ALA A 87 -17.29 7.90 -10.84
C ALA A 87 -17.22 9.02 -11.91
N LEU A 88 -16.18 9.86 -11.86
CA LEU A 88 -15.96 10.92 -12.85
C LEU A 88 -15.65 10.36 -14.24
N GLU A 89 -14.78 9.35 -14.33
CA GLU A 89 -14.44 8.66 -15.59
C GLU A 89 -15.69 8.02 -16.21
N ARG A 90 -16.52 7.34 -15.42
CA ARG A 90 -17.80 6.78 -15.88
C ARG A 90 -18.77 7.84 -16.39
N TYR A 91 -18.87 8.98 -15.69
CA TYR A 91 -19.74 10.08 -16.10
C TYR A 91 -19.28 10.74 -17.40
N LEU A 92 -17.97 10.84 -17.63
CA LEU A 92 -17.42 11.43 -18.86
C LEU A 92 -17.46 10.47 -20.06
N ALA A 93 -17.58 9.16 -19.80
CA ALA A 93 -17.70 8.14 -20.84
C ALA A 93 -19.14 7.93 -21.34
N SER A 94 -20.13 8.61 -20.76
CA SER A 94 -21.55 8.54 -21.14
C SER A 94 -21.95 9.58 -22.17
#